data_AF-A0A8H3XEW5-F1
#
_entry.id   AF-A0A8H3XEW5-F1
#
_cell.length_a   1.000
_cell.length_b   1.000
_cell.length_c   1.000
_cell.angle_alpha   90.00
_cell.angle_beta   90.00
_cell.angle_gamma   90.00
#
_symmetry.space_group_name_H-M   'P 1'
#
loop_
_entity.id
_entity.type
_entity.pdbx_description
1 polymer ?
#
loop_
_entity_poly.entity_id
_entity_poly.type
_entity_poly.pdbx_seq_one_letter_code
_entity_poly.pdbx_strand_id
1 'polypeptide(L)'
;MIKFCHTTSKNYRYKLIKSNRYGTPNKSNLGANAILGLSLSVTKAGAAEKCIPPYANKADLARSKKPYILSIPAFNVINGGSHAGNKLYGQDATNVGDEGGFAPNIQDNKESLELLKEAIKKAEFIQEYPIVSIEDPFDQEKEACNALLLKVNQIGTISESIKAAKLSQESGWYIIVSHRSGETEDTFIADLVVGLRTGLVHHATLKDWPNIICIYCEINYIHIVKFEESGFEGKNFRHAHNL
;
A
#
# COMPACT_ATOMS: atom_id res chain seq x y z
N MET A 1 -31.75 3.00 -5.43
CA MET A 1 -31.25 4.38 -5.57
C MET A 1 -30.29 4.66 -4.41
N ILE A 2 -28.99 4.81 -4.67
CA ILE A 2 -27.98 5.12 -3.64
C ILE A 2 -28.27 6.54 -3.15
N LYS A 3 -28.80 6.69 -1.93
CA LYS A 3 -28.95 8.01 -1.30
C LYS A 3 -27.58 8.49 -0.83
N PHE A 4 -26.93 9.30 -1.66
CA PHE A 4 -25.92 10.24 -1.19
C PHE A 4 -26.66 11.29 -0.35
N CYS A 5 -26.47 11.25 0.97
CA CYS A 5 -27.08 12.23 1.86
C CYS A 5 -26.33 13.55 1.69
N HIS A 6 -26.75 14.38 0.73
CA HIS A 6 -26.42 15.80 0.71
C HIS A 6 -27.18 16.46 1.85
N THR A 7 -26.48 16.75 2.95
CA THR A 7 -26.96 17.68 3.97
C THR A 7 -25.85 18.66 4.28
N THR A 8 -26.10 19.91 3.87
CA THR A 8 -25.35 21.11 4.24
C THR A 8 -25.26 21.24 5.77
N SER A 9 -24.10 21.71 6.24
CA SER A 9 -23.75 22.11 7.63
C SER A 9 -23.10 21.05 8.54
N LYS A 10 -21.80 21.27 8.79
CA LYS A 10 -20.99 20.95 10.00
C LYS A 10 -20.98 19.52 10.58
N ASN A 11 -21.68 18.55 10.01
CA ASN A 11 -21.72 17.16 10.49
C ASN A 11 -21.50 16.15 9.35
N TYR A 12 -20.43 16.32 8.58
CA TYR A 12 -19.93 15.33 7.63
C TYR A 12 -19.29 14.14 8.35
N ARG A 13 -20.07 13.43 9.18
CA ARG A 13 -19.79 12.03 9.43
C ARG A 13 -20.20 11.31 8.16
N TYR A 14 -19.26 11.10 7.26
CA TYR A 14 -19.36 10.06 6.25
C TYR A 14 -19.71 8.78 7.00
N LYS A 15 -21.01 8.45 7.07
CA LYS A 15 -21.48 7.11 7.37
C LYS A 15 -21.14 6.29 6.14
N LEU A 16 -19.83 6.12 5.93
CA LEU A 16 -19.24 5.18 4.99
C LEU A 16 -19.96 3.87 5.26
N ILE A 17 -20.73 3.46 4.27
CA ILE A 17 -21.07 2.09 3.92
C ILE A 17 -20.93 1.17 5.14
N LYS A 18 -21.78 1.35 6.16
CA LYS A 18 -21.82 0.39 7.26
C LYS A 18 -22.22 -0.93 6.62
N SER A 19 -21.34 -1.92 6.72
CA SER A 19 -21.35 -3.21 6.03
C SER A 19 -22.65 -4.02 6.19
N ASN A 20 -23.58 -3.59 7.04
CA ASN A 20 -24.90 -4.21 7.17
C ASN A 20 -25.98 -3.66 6.23
N ARG A 21 -25.75 -2.55 5.49
CA ARG A 21 -26.74 -2.06 4.50
C ARG A 21 -26.66 -2.76 3.13
N TYR A 22 -25.62 -3.55 2.89
CA TYR A 22 -25.33 -4.13 1.56
C TYR A 22 -25.28 -5.66 1.53
N GLY A 23 -25.52 -6.32 2.67
CA GLY A 23 -26.23 -7.60 2.71
C GLY A 23 -25.43 -8.88 2.94
N THR A 24 -24.10 -8.89 2.91
CA THR A 24 -23.32 -10.12 3.25
C THR A 24 -21.99 -9.80 3.93
N PRO A 25 -21.49 -10.64 4.87
CA PRO A 25 -20.21 -10.43 5.54
C PRO A 25 -19.02 -10.23 4.60
N ASN A 26 -19.06 -10.89 3.42
CA ASN A 26 -18.03 -10.86 2.39
C ASN A 26 -18.35 -9.94 1.20
N LYS A 27 -19.39 -9.09 1.30
CA LYS A 27 -19.78 -8.14 0.24
C LYS A 27 -20.15 -8.79 -1.10
N SER A 28 -20.46 -10.09 -1.12
CA SER A 28 -20.81 -10.86 -2.32
C SER A 28 -22.03 -10.35 -3.09
N ASN A 29 -22.97 -9.65 -2.45
CA ASN A 29 -24.20 -9.19 -3.11
C ASN A 29 -23.94 -8.12 -4.19
N LEU A 30 -23.07 -7.14 -3.91
CA LEU A 30 -22.70 -6.09 -4.88
C LEU A 30 -21.29 -6.25 -5.43
N GLY A 31 -20.46 -7.10 -4.80
CA GLY A 31 -19.04 -7.23 -5.07
C GLY A 31 -18.20 -6.18 -4.31
N ALA A 32 -17.09 -6.63 -3.73
CA ALA A 32 -16.17 -5.77 -3.00
C ALA A 32 -15.61 -4.63 -3.86
N ASN A 33 -15.34 -4.88 -5.15
CA ASN A 33 -14.77 -3.88 -6.06
C ASN A 33 -15.75 -2.73 -6.34
N ALA A 34 -17.05 -3.00 -6.51
CA ALA A 34 -18.05 -1.96 -6.74
C ALA A 34 -18.21 -1.06 -5.51
N ILE A 35 -18.24 -1.67 -4.32
CA ILE A 35 -18.31 -0.94 -3.04
C ILE A 35 -17.03 -0.13 -2.81
N LEU A 36 -15.87 -0.70 -3.12
CA LEU A 36 -14.60 -0.02 -2.97
C LEU A 36 -14.51 1.20 -3.89
N GLY A 37 -14.85 1.07 -5.17
CA GLY A 37 -14.83 2.19 -6.11
C GLY A 37 -15.64 3.38 -5.61
N LEU A 38 -16.85 3.12 -5.10
CA LEU A 38 -17.66 4.16 -4.45
C LEU A 38 -16.98 4.75 -3.21
N SER A 39 -16.40 3.89 -2.35
CA SER A 39 -15.69 4.32 -1.15
C SER A 39 -14.48 5.21 -1.46
N LEU A 40 -13.72 4.91 -2.52
CA LEU A 40 -12.58 5.71 -2.97
C LEU A 40 -13.06 7.07 -3.49
N SER A 41 -14.06 7.08 -4.37
CA SER A 41 -14.62 8.31 -4.96
C SER A 41 -15.16 9.27 -3.90
N VAL A 42 -15.90 8.76 -2.90
CA VAL A 42 -16.39 9.59 -1.78
C VAL A 42 -15.23 10.17 -0.98
N THR A 43 -14.15 9.41 -0.77
CA THR A 43 -12.97 9.90 -0.04
C THR A 43 -12.25 10.99 -0.82
N LYS A 44 -12.11 10.86 -2.15
CA LYS A 44 -11.53 11.87 -3.03
C LYS A 44 -12.40 13.14 -3.05
N ALA A 45 -13.71 12.99 -3.23
CA ALA A 45 -14.66 14.10 -3.20
C ALA A 45 -14.63 14.87 -1.87
N GLY A 46 -14.47 14.16 -0.74
CA GLY A 46 -14.37 14.80 0.57
C GLY A 46 -13.10 15.62 0.77
N ALA A 47 -11.99 15.27 0.10
CA ALA A 47 -10.79 16.11 0.10
C ALA A 47 -11.02 17.40 -0.69
N ALA A 48 -11.63 17.28 -1.88
CA ALA A 48 -11.97 18.41 -2.74
C ALA A 48 -12.98 19.37 -2.09
N GLU A 49 -14.03 18.85 -1.44
CA GLU A 49 -15.04 19.65 -0.73
C GLU A 49 -14.43 20.48 0.41
N LYS A 50 -13.43 19.91 1.11
CA LYS A 50 -12.70 20.61 2.18
C LYS A 50 -11.59 21.52 1.67
N CYS A 51 -11.29 21.51 0.37
CA CYS A 51 -10.14 22.17 -0.23
C CYS A 51 -8.81 21.80 0.44
N ILE A 52 -8.62 20.52 0.80
CA ILE A 52 -7.39 20.00 1.39
C ILE A 52 -6.75 18.92 0.52
N PRO A 53 -5.43 18.70 0.61
CA PRO A 53 -4.77 17.60 -0.08
C PRO A 53 -5.35 16.23 0.28
N PRO A 54 -5.34 15.23 -0.62
CA PRO A 54 -5.97 13.94 -0.35
C PRO A 54 -5.38 13.20 0.86
N TYR A 55 -4.06 13.26 1.08
CA TYR A 55 -3.41 12.72 2.29
C TYR A 55 -3.91 13.38 3.59
N ALA A 56 -4.23 14.68 3.57
CA ALA A 56 -4.74 15.39 4.74
C ALA A 56 -6.17 14.93 5.06
N ASN A 57 -7.02 14.74 4.05
CA ASN A 57 -8.36 14.17 4.26
C ASN A 57 -8.29 12.73 4.79
N LYS A 58 -7.37 11.91 4.27
CA LYS A 58 -7.13 10.53 4.76
C LYS A 58 -6.64 10.55 6.22
N ALA A 59 -5.77 11.50 6.59
CA ALA A 59 -5.36 11.73 7.98
C ALA A 59 -6.52 12.15 8.89
N ASP A 60 -7.41 13.03 8.45
CA ASP A 60 -8.61 13.41 9.22
C ASP A 60 -9.50 12.19 9.49
N LEU A 61 -9.76 11.39 8.46
CA LEU A 61 -10.56 10.16 8.56
C LEU A 61 -9.92 9.16 9.52
N ALA A 62 -8.60 9.02 9.44
CA ALA A 62 -7.79 8.19 10.33
C ALA A 62 -7.55 8.82 11.70
N ARG A 63 -7.90 10.09 11.93
CA ARG A 63 -7.53 10.85 13.16
C ARG A 63 -6.04 10.78 13.46
N SER A 64 -5.22 10.83 12.41
CA SER A 64 -3.77 10.77 12.51
C SER A 64 -3.21 12.10 13.00
N LYS A 65 -2.22 12.05 13.89
CA LYS A 65 -1.51 13.25 14.38
C LYS A 65 -0.63 13.87 13.29
N LYS A 66 -0.33 15.16 13.42
CA LYS A 66 0.80 15.80 12.73
C LYS A 66 2.09 15.63 13.58
N PRO A 67 3.31 15.72 12.99
CA PRO A 67 3.58 15.87 11.55
C PRO A 67 3.15 14.65 10.73
N TYR A 68 3.03 14.81 9.41
CA TYR A 68 2.78 13.67 8.54
C TYR A 68 4.05 12.82 8.42
N ILE A 69 3.89 11.52 8.20
CA ILE A 69 5.01 10.60 7.99
C ILE A 69 5.10 10.26 6.53
N LEU A 70 6.26 10.54 5.94
CA LEU A 70 6.59 10.17 4.57
C LEU A 70 6.79 8.65 4.46
N SER A 71 6.61 8.10 3.26
CA SER A 71 6.65 6.67 3.04
C SER A 71 7.96 6.24 2.39
N ILE A 72 8.50 5.11 2.83
CA ILE A 72 9.54 4.40 2.09
C ILE A 72 8.84 3.46 1.09
N PRO A 73 9.15 3.54 -0.21
CA PRO A 73 8.72 2.54 -1.17
C PRO A 73 9.57 1.27 -1.03
N ALA A 74 8.93 0.14 -0.75
CA ALA A 74 9.54 -1.19 -0.87
C ALA A 74 9.27 -1.72 -2.28
N PHE A 75 10.30 -1.70 -3.13
CA PHE A 75 10.20 -2.09 -4.54
C PHE A 75 10.29 -3.61 -4.72
N ASN A 76 9.34 -4.20 -5.46
CA ASN A 76 9.46 -5.57 -5.93
C ASN A 76 10.44 -5.64 -7.12
N VAL A 77 11.68 -6.08 -6.90
CA VAL A 77 12.73 -6.12 -7.93
C VAL A 77 12.89 -7.50 -8.59
N ILE A 78 12.64 -8.58 -7.83
CA ILE A 78 12.76 -9.97 -8.31
C ILE A 78 11.46 -10.73 -7.99
N ASN A 79 10.84 -11.30 -9.00
CA ASN A 79 9.64 -12.12 -8.89
C ASN A 79 10.00 -13.61 -8.93
N GLY A 80 9.36 -14.37 -8.04
CA GLY A 80 9.42 -15.83 -7.97
C GLY A 80 8.02 -16.46 -7.94
N GLY A 81 7.97 -17.80 -7.89
CA GLY A 81 6.72 -18.53 -7.70
C GLY A 81 5.65 -18.25 -8.76
N SER A 82 4.40 -18.08 -8.33
CA SER A 82 3.25 -17.82 -9.21
C SER A 82 3.35 -16.49 -9.99
N HIS A 83 4.15 -15.55 -9.51
CA HIS A 83 4.30 -14.20 -10.06
C HIS A 83 5.41 -14.11 -11.13
N ALA A 84 6.25 -15.15 -11.27
CA ALA A 84 7.37 -15.15 -12.22
C ALA A 84 6.96 -15.46 -13.68
N GLY A 85 5.78 -16.05 -13.89
CA GLY A 85 5.26 -16.28 -15.24
C GLY A 85 6.15 -17.15 -16.13
N ASN A 86 6.82 -18.18 -15.58
CA ASN A 86 7.82 -19.05 -16.24
C ASN A 86 7.31 -19.89 -17.44
N LYS A 87 6.26 -19.46 -18.14
CA LYS A 87 5.64 -20.18 -19.27
C LYS A 87 5.89 -19.56 -20.65
N LEU A 88 6.43 -18.35 -20.76
CA LEU A 88 6.40 -17.61 -22.03
C LEU A 88 7.72 -17.57 -22.83
N TYR A 89 8.88 -17.55 -22.18
CA TYR A 89 10.17 -17.53 -22.88
C TYR A 89 11.12 -18.53 -22.22
N GLY A 90 11.77 -19.39 -23.02
CA GLY A 90 12.57 -20.54 -22.55
C GLY A 90 13.69 -20.19 -21.56
N GLN A 91 14.42 -21.23 -21.11
CA GLN A 91 15.38 -21.17 -20.00
C GLN A 91 16.48 -20.09 -20.11
N ASP A 92 16.73 -19.54 -21.29
CA ASP A 92 17.83 -18.61 -21.58
C ASP A 92 17.47 -17.11 -21.47
N ALA A 93 16.19 -16.74 -21.25
CA ALA A 93 15.75 -15.34 -21.16
C ALA A 93 15.25 -14.97 -19.75
N THR A 94 15.67 -13.81 -19.23
CA THR A 94 15.09 -13.25 -17.99
C THR A 94 13.71 -12.69 -18.29
N ASN A 95 12.68 -13.25 -17.67
CA ASN A 95 11.30 -12.82 -17.84
C ASN A 95 10.99 -11.58 -17.01
N VAL A 96 9.79 -11.04 -17.19
CA VAL A 96 9.21 -9.97 -16.37
C VAL A 96 8.00 -10.57 -15.65
N GLY A 97 7.99 -10.44 -14.32
CA GLY A 97 6.87 -10.89 -13.49
C GLY A 97 5.64 -10.00 -13.65
N ASP A 98 4.51 -10.43 -13.07
CA ASP A 98 3.23 -9.71 -13.16
C ASP A 98 3.18 -8.40 -12.34
N GLU A 99 4.16 -8.18 -11.46
CA GLU A 99 4.42 -6.90 -10.77
C GLU A 99 5.66 -6.17 -11.35
N GLY A 100 6.05 -6.56 -12.56
CA GLY A 100 7.06 -5.93 -13.42
C GLY A 100 8.52 -6.23 -13.06
N GLY A 101 8.80 -6.79 -11.89
CA GLY A 101 10.15 -7.15 -11.48
C GLY A 101 10.75 -8.25 -12.37
N PHE A 102 12.06 -8.44 -12.27
CA PHE A 102 12.74 -9.46 -13.05
C PHE A 102 12.32 -10.85 -12.56
N ALA A 103 12.03 -11.76 -13.49
CA ALA A 103 11.75 -13.17 -13.22
C ALA A 103 12.88 -14.04 -13.80
N PRO A 104 14.07 -14.05 -13.18
CA PRO A 104 15.16 -14.91 -13.59
C PRO A 104 14.83 -16.38 -13.29
N ASN A 105 15.45 -17.29 -14.04
CA ASN A 105 15.35 -18.72 -13.75
C ASN A 105 16.24 -19.10 -12.55
N ILE A 106 15.71 -18.90 -11.35
CA ILE A 106 16.36 -19.20 -10.06
C ILE A 106 15.86 -20.54 -9.53
N GLN A 107 16.76 -21.31 -8.92
CA GLN A 107 16.42 -22.60 -8.30
C GLN A 107 16.25 -22.49 -6.79
N ASP A 108 16.93 -21.53 -6.16
CA ASP A 108 16.88 -21.29 -4.71
C ASP A 108 16.72 -19.79 -4.39
N ASN A 109 16.04 -19.51 -3.28
CA ASN A 109 15.83 -18.16 -2.76
C ASN A 109 17.16 -17.46 -2.46
N LYS A 110 18.20 -18.20 -2.09
CA LYS A 110 19.54 -17.65 -1.87
C LYS A 110 20.13 -17.01 -3.13
N GLU A 111 19.88 -17.57 -4.30
CA GLU A 111 20.35 -17.00 -5.58
C GLU A 111 19.73 -15.62 -5.82
N SER A 112 18.44 -15.45 -5.50
CA SER A 112 17.79 -14.14 -5.58
C SER A 112 18.42 -13.11 -4.66
N LEU A 113 18.75 -13.51 -3.43
CA LEU A 113 19.38 -12.62 -2.45
C LEU A 113 20.79 -12.21 -2.89
N GLU A 114 21.58 -13.13 -3.43
CA GLU A 114 22.90 -12.79 -3.97
C GLU A 114 22.81 -11.88 -5.21
N LEU A 115 21.84 -12.11 -6.11
CA LEU A 115 21.58 -11.22 -7.26
C LEU A 115 21.25 -9.78 -6.80
N LEU A 116 20.36 -9.63 -5.82
CA LEU A 116 20.04 -8.31 -5.24
C LEU A 116 21.27 -7.66 -4.62
N LYS A 117 22.03 -8.41 -3.84
CA LYS A 117 23.26 -7.93 -3.19
C LYS A 117 24.29 -7.44 -4.21
N GLU A 118 24.50 -8.19 -5.29
CA GLU A 118 25.39 -7.77 -6.37
C GLU A 118 24.87 -6.50 -7.06
N ALA A 119 23.57 -6.41 -7.33
CA ALA A 119 22.95 -5.23 -7.95
C ALA A 119 23.13 -3.99 -7.08
N ILE A 120 22.91 -4.10 -5.77
CA ILE A 120 23.11 -2.98 -4.85
C ILE A 120 24.59 -2.60 -4.76
N LYS A 121 25.49 -3.57 -4.65
CA LYS A 121 26.93 -3.31 -4.58
C LYS A 121 27.39 -2.56 -5.82
N LYS A 122 26.88 -2.93 -7.00
CA LYS A 122 27.15 -2.23 -8.28
C LYS A 122 26.52 -0.84 -8.34
N ALA A 123 25.38 -0.63 -7.68
CA ALA A 123 24.74 0.67 -7.57
C ALA A 123 25.33 1.56 -6.46
N GLU A 124 26.39 1.09 -5.78
CA GLU A 124 27.16 1.83 -4.77
C GLU A 124 26.36 2.30 -3.54
N PHE A 125 25.18 1.71 -3.27
CA PHE A 125 24.33 2.15 -2.15
C PHE A 125 24.75 1.57 -0.79
N ILE A 126 25.04 0.27 -0.66
CA ILE A 126 25.36 -0.39 0.64
C ILE A 126 26.23 -1.65 0.45
N GLN A 127 27.10 -1.97 1.44
CA GLN A 127 28.02 -3.11 1.42
C GLN A 127 27.47 -4.41 2.07
N GLU A 128 26.38 -4.36 2.84
CA GLU A 128 25.85 -5.51 3.58
C GLU A 128 24.32 -5.44 3.72
N TYR A 129 23.62 -6.58 3.62
CA TYR A 129 22.15 -6.65 3.73
C TYR A 129 21.68 -7.60 4.84
N PRO A 130 20.94 -7.09 5.84
CA PRO A 130 20.02 -7.90 6.60
C PRO A 130 18.65 -7.93 5.90
N ILE A 131 18.05 -9.12 5.75
CA ILE A 131 16.62 -9.22 5.48
C ILE A 131 15.88 -8.57 6.66
N VAL A 132 15.12 -7.49 6.40
CA VAL A 132 14.46 -6.70 7.46
C VAL A 132 12.94 -6.89 7.52
N SER A 133 12.35 -7.63 6.60
CA SER A 133 10.92 -7.98 6.63
C SER A 133 10.71 -9.24 5.79
N ILE A 134 9.82 -10.12 6.25
CA ILE A 134 9.41 -11.34 5.54
C ILE A 134 7.88 -11.39 5.62
N GLU A 135 7.24 -11.46 4.47
CA GLU A 135 5.78 -11.59 4.33
C GLU A 135 5.41 -13.07 4.15
N ASP A 136 4.30 -13.49 4.74
CA ASP A 136 3.71 -14.83 4.63
C ASP A 136 4.73 -16.00 4.67
N PRO A 137 5.58 -16.10 5.71
CA PRO A 137 6.58 -17.17 5.82
C PRO A 137 5.98 -18.56 6.03
N PHE A 138 4.70 -18.64 6.39
CA PHE A 138 3.95 -19.86 6.66
C PHE A 138 2.55 -19.79 6.05
N ASP A 139 1.90 -20.94 5.87
CA ASP A 139 0.50 -21.00 5.45
C ASP A 139 -0.43 -20.25 6.41
N GLN A 140 -1.55 -19.75 5.88
CA GLN A 140 -2.48 -18.82 6.54
C GLN A 140 -3.11 -19.33 7.86
N GLU A 141 -2.90 -20.59 8.22
CA GLU A 141 -3.42 -21.22 9.44
C GLU A 141 -2.46 -21.11 10.65
N LYS A 142 -1.23 -20.59 10.46
CA LYS A 142 -0.23 -20.45 11.55
C LYS A 142 -0.13 -19.00 12.02
N GLU A 143 -0.80 -18.70 13.13
CA GLU A 143 -1.00 -17.35 13.67
C GLU A 143 0.18 -16.84 14.51
N ALA A 144 1.08 -16.08 13.89
CA ALA A 144 1.81 -14.99 14.57
C ALA A 144 2.51 -14.10 13.53
N CYS A 145 2.12 -12.83 13.48
CA CYS A 145 2.89 -11.80 12.79
C CYS A 145 2.95 -10.53 13.65
N ASN A 146 3.77 -9.57 13.24
CA ASN A 146 3.92 -8.26 13.87
C ASN A 146 3.71 -7.11 12.86
N ALA A 147 3.10 -7.45 11.72
CA ALA A 147 2.91 -6.57 10.59
C ALA A 147 1.58 -6.86 9.90
N LEU A 148 0.89 -5.81 9.46
CA LEU A 148 -0.26 -5.92 8.55
C LEU A 148 0.13 -5.46 7.16
N LEU A 149 -0.05 -6.33 6.16
CA LEU A 149 -0.10 -5.91 4.75
C LEU A 149 -1.50 -5.42 4.41
N LEU A 150 -1.68 -4.11 4.31
CA LEU A 150 -2.99 -3.49 4.12
C LEU A 150 -3.31 -3.34 2.62
N LYS A 151 -4.12 -4.26 2.10
CA LYS A 151 -4.72 -4.20 0.75
C LYS A 151 -6.18 -3.76 0.86
N VAL A 152 -6.49 -2.51 0.51
CA VAL A 152 -7.83 -1.92 0.70
C VAL A 152 -8.95 -2.69 0.01
N ASN A 153 -8.65 -3.37 -1.09
CA ASN A 153 -9.62 -4.14 -1.84
C ASN A 153 -9.93 -5.53 -1.25
N GLN A 154 -9.07 -6.06 -0.36
CA GLN A 154 -9.38 -7.29 0.36
C GLN A 154 -10.53 -7.10 1.37
N ILE A 155 -10.64 -5.92 1.99
CA ILE A 155 -11.72 -5.60 2.92
C ILE A 155 -12.88 -4.84 2.26
N GLY A 156 -12.61 -4.04 1.23
CA GLY A 156 -13.62 -3.47 0.33
C GLY A 156 -14.15 -2.08 0.69
N THR A 157 -13.74 -1.46 1.80
CA THR A 157 -14.03 -0.04 2.10
C THR A 157 -12.86 0.66 2.79
N ILE A 158 -12.80 1.99 2.64
CA ILE A 158 -11.79 2.82 3.31
C ILE A 158 -11.99 2.88 4.83
N SER A 159 -13.24 2.86 5.31
CA SER A 159 -13.49 2.83 6.75
C SER A 159 -13.03 1.53 7.40
N GLU A 160 -13.30 0.38 6.77
CA GLU A 160 -12.83 -0.91 7.30
C GLU A 160 -11.30 -1.01 7.20
N SER A 161 -10.70 -0.49 6.13
CA SER A 161 -9.24 -0.42 5.99
C SER A 161 -8.58 0.42 7.09
N ILE A 162 -9.12 1.63 7.37
CA ILE A 162 -8.63 2.48 8.47
C ILE A 162 -8.84 1.78 9.82
N LYS A 163 -9.95 1.08 10.02
CA LYS A 163 -10.20 0.33 11.27
C LYS A 163 -9.18 -0.80 11.45
N ALA A 164 -8.88 -1.56 10.39
CA ALA A 164 -7.87 -2.62 10.43
C ALA A 164 -6.47 -2.06 10.70
N ALA A 165 -6.12 -0.93 10.07
CA ALA A 165 -4.88 -0.22 10.31
C ALA A 165 -4.75 0.22 11.78
N LYS A 166 -5.79 0.86 12.34
CA LYS A 166 -5.77 1.29 13.74
C LYS A 166 -5.63 0.14 14.71
N LEU A 167 -6.37 -0.94 14.51
CA LEU A 167 -6.28 -2.13 15.35
C LEU A 167 -4.85 -2.70 15.35
N SER A 168 -4.19 -2.68 14.19
CA SER A 168 -2.80 -3.13 14.06
C SER A 168 -1.83 -2.19 14.79
N GLN A 169 -1.98 -0.87 14.62
CA GLN A 169 -1.18 0.14 15.33
C GLN A 169 -1.35 0.04 16.86
N GLU A 170 -2.59 -0.11 17.33
CA GLU A 170 -2.92 -0.30 18.76
C GLU A 170 -2.31 -1.60 19.32
N SER A 171 -2.10 -2.61 18.48
CA SER A 171 -1.43 -3.87 18.82
C SER A 171 0.09 -3.81 18.69
N GLY A 172 0.65 -2.63 18.37
CA GLY A 172 2.09 -2.43 18.17
C GLY A 172 2.63 -2.97 16.85
N TRP A 173 1.77 -3.37 15.91
CA TRP A 173 2.18 -3.87 14.61
C TRP A 173 2.54 -2.73 13.67
N TYR A 174 3.52 -2.97 12.80
CA TYR A 174 3.76 -2.06 11.67
C TYR A 174 2.83 -2.38 10.51
N ILE A 175 2.66 -1.43 9.59
CA ILE A 175 1.72 -1.60 8.48
C ILE A 175 2.44 -1.29 7.18
N ILE A 176 2.23 -2.15 6.21
CA ILE A 176 2.68 -1.98 4.84
C ILE A 176 1.43 -1.74 4.01
N VAL A 177 1.23 -0.50 3.53
CA VAL A 177 0.14 -0.24 2.57
C VAL A 177 0.56 -0.86 1.24
N SER A 178 -0.29 -1.66 0.60
CA SER A 178 0.12 -2.43 -0.58
C SER A 178 -0.77 -2.19 -1.79
N HIS A 179 -0.13 -2.18 -2.95
CA HIS A 179 -0.79 -2.36 -4.26
C HIS A 179 -1.28 -3.80 -4.45
N ARG A 180 -1.85 -4.06 -5.63
CA ARG A 180 -2.23 -5.35 -6.19
C ARG A 180 -1.51 -5.57 -7.53
N SER A 181 -1.23 -6.82 -7.90
CA SER A 181 -0.61 -7.12 -9.19
C SER A 181 -1.39 -6.59 -10.40
N GLY A 182 -2.71 -6.48 -10.31
CA GLY A 182 -3.56 -5.79 -11.29
C GLY A 182 -3.86 -4.34 -10.92
N GLU A 183 -2.85 -3.48 -10.83
CA GLU A 183 -3.02 -2.07 -10.43
C GLU A 183 -3.47 -1.17 -11.58
N THR A 184 -4.00 0.01 -11.25
CA THR A 184 -4.38 1.07 -12.20
C THR A 184 -3.51 2.31 -11.99
N GLU A 185 -3.72 3.37 -12.78
CA GLU A 185 -3.08 4.68 -12.58
C GLU A 185 -3.55 5.43 -11.31
N ASP A 186 -4.41 4.82 -10.48
CA ASP A 186 -4.94 5.46 -9.29
C ASP A 186 -3.88 5.54 -8.17
N THR A 187 -3.52 6.76 -7.79
CA THR A 187 -2.49 7.02 -6.77
C THR A 187 -3.01 6.94 -5.34
N PHE A 188 -4.23 6.43 -5.09
CA PHE A 188 -4.90 6.50 -3.80
C PHE A 188 -4.03 6.05 -2.61
N ILE A 189 -3.27 4.97 -2.80
CA ILE A 189 -2.45 4.39 -1.73
C ILE A 189 -1.23 5.25 -1.36
N ALA A 190 -0.73 6.09 -2.28
CA ALA A 190 0.38 7.03 -2.04
C ALA A 190 0.02 8.06 -0.95
N ASP A 191 -1.19 8.59 -0.97
CA ASP A 191 -1.65 9.43 0.12
C ASP A 191 -2.10 8.63 1.34
N LEU A 192 -2.57 7.39 1.15
CA LEU A 192 -3.14 6.59 2.25
C LEU A 192 -2.05 6.21 3.25
N VAL A 193 -0.86 5.84 2.77
CA VAL A 193 0.30 5.54 3.60
C VAL A 193 0.70 6.75 4.46
N VAL A 194 0.62 7.96 3.90
CA VAL A 194 0.87 9.24 4.61
C VAL A 194 -0.25 9.55 5.60
N GLY A 195 -1.50 9.41 5.16
CA GLY A 195 -2.68 9.65 5.98
C GLY A 195 -2.79 8.71 7.18
N LEU A 196 -2.38 7.45 7.02
CA LEU A 196 -2.33 6.45 8.10
C LEU A 196 -1.03 6.51 8.90
N ARG A 197 -0.02 7.25 8.43
CA ARG A 197 1.32 7.35 9.03
C ARG A 197 2.00 5.99 9.23
N THR A 198 1.90 5.11 8.24
CA THR A 198 2.48 3.75 8.37
C THR A 198 3.96 3.70 8.01
N GLY A 199 4.45 4.66 7.22
CA GLY A 199 5.87 4.81 6.88
C GLY A 199 6.42 3.84 5.83
N LEU A 200 5.65 2.82 5.43
CA LEU A 200 6.06 1.84 4.44
C LEU A 200 4.92 1.54 3.46
N VAL A 201 5.25 1.55 2.17
CA VAL A 201 4.35 1.18 1.07
C VAL A 201 5.01 0.11 0.22
N HIS A 202 4.33 -1.02 0.03
CA HIS A 202 4.76 -2.04 -0.93
C HIS A 202 4.41 -1.54 -2.33
N HIS A 203 5.43 -1.44 -3.17
CA HIS A 203 5.35 -0.84 -4.49
C HIS A 203 5.93 -1.80 -5.52
N ALA A 204 5.25 -1.99 -6.64
CA ALA A 204 5.76 -2.79 -7.73
C ALA A 204 6.96 -2.08 -8.38
N THR A 205 7.65 -2.73 -9.30
CA THR A 205 8.84 -2.10 -9.90
C THR A 205 8.49 -0.90 -10.77
N LEU A 206 9.50 -0.07 -11.06
CA LEU A 206 9.36 1.12 -11.90
C LEU A 206 9.22 0.84 -13.41
N LYS A 207 9.24 -0.43 -13.84
CA LYS A 207 9.10 -0.84 -15.25
C LYS A 207 7.66 -0.92 -15.77
N ASP A 208 6.65 -1.05 -14.91
CA ASP A 208 5.24 -1.10 -15.32
C ASP A 208 4.67 0.31 -15.56
N TRP A 209 5.06 0.87 -16.71
CA TRP A 209 4.94 2.30 -17.03
C TRP A 209 3.65 2.68 -17.78
N PRO A 210 2.48 2.38 -17.21
CA PRO A 210 1.80 3.55 -16.66
C PRO A 210 1.20 3.37 -15.26
N ASN A 211 0.76 2.17 -14.90
CA ASN A 211 -0.10 2.00 -13.73
C ASN A 211 0.66 2.20 -12.42
N ILE A 212 1.88 1.66 -12.33
CA ILE A 212 2.63 1.61 -11.08
C ILE A 212 3.41 2.91 -10.87
N ILE A 213 4.02 3.48 -11.91
CA ILE A 213 4.82 4.70 -11.71
C ILE A 213 4.01 5.87 -11.15
N CYS A 214 2.70 5.95 -11.42
CA CYS A 214 1.83 6.99 -10.88
C CYS A 214 1.90 7.07 -9.35
N ILE A 215 1.86 5.94 -8.65
CA ILE A 215 1.95 5.89 -7.18
C ILE A 215 3.31 6.41 -6.71
N TYR A 216 4.41 6.01 -7.38
CA TYR A 216 5.75 6.48 -7.04
C TYR A 216 5.91 7.99 -7.27
N CYS A 217 5.42 8.51 -8.40
CA CYS A 217 5.42 9.94 -8.70
C CYS A 217 4.65 10.73 -7.64
N GLU A 218 3.48 10.24 -7.21
CA GLU A 218 2.69 10.90 -6.16
C GLU A 218 3.43 10.89 -4.81
N ILE A 219 4.08 9.78 -4.44
CA ILE A 219 4.93 9.71 -3.23
C ILE A 219 6.03 10.78 -3.29
N ASN A 220 6.74 10.89 -4.43
CA ASN A 220 7.79 11.89 -4.59
C ASN A 220 7.24 13.32 -4.51
N TYR A 221 6.09 13.57 -5.12
CA TYR A 221 5.41 14.86 -5.01
C TYR A 221 5.10 15.18 -3.53
N ILE A 222 4.52 14.24 -2.78
CA ILE A 222 4.23 14.43 -1.35
C ILE A 222 5.51 14.67 -0.56
N HIS A 223 6.60 13.97 -0.87
CA HIS A 223 7.90 14.18 -0.23
C HIS A 223 8.39 15.61 -0.46
N ILE A 224 8.36 16.10 -1.70
CA ILE A 224 8.77 17.47 -2.03
C ILE A 224 7.99 18.50 -1.21
N VAL A 225 6.67 18.31 -1.07
CA VAL A 225 5.80 19.28 -0.38
C VAL A 225 5.75 19.12 1.16
N LYS A 226 6.28 18.03 1.72
CA LYS A 226 6.22 17.74 3.17
C LYS A 226 7.53 17.35 3.84
N PHE A 227 8.65 17.36 3.12
CA PHE A 227 9.95 16.93 3.63
C PHE A 227 10.31 17.61 4.96
N GLU A 228 10.32 18.95 4.98
CA GLU A 228 10.69 19.76 6.16
C GLU A 228 9.74 19.58 7.35
N GLU A 229 8.49 19.18 7.11
CA GLU A 229 7.50 18.97 8.17
C GLU A 229 7.59 17.58 8.81
N SER A 230 8.07 16.57 8.08
CA SER A 230 7.83 15.15 8.44
C SER A 230 8.74 14.58 9.54
N GLY A 231 9.99 15.06 9.62
CA GLY A 231 11.01 14.52 10.54
C GLY A 231 11.32 13.02 10.37
N PHE A 232 10.86 12.37 9.28
CA PHE A 232 10.99 10.93 9.09
C PHE A 232 12.20 10.57 8.23
N GLU A 233 13.21 9.95 8.86
CA GLU A 233 14.48 9.55 8.22
C GLU A 233 14.45 8.14 7.61
N GLY A 234 13.31 7.46 7.61
CA GLY A 234 13.14 6.12 7.05
C GLY A 234 13.60 4.95 7.93
N LYS A 235 14.59 5.13 8.82
CA LYS A 235 15.12 4.01 9.63
C LYS A 235 14.10 3.37 10.58
N ASN A 236 13.15 4.15 11.10
CA ASN A 236 12.16 3.72 12.09
C ASN A 236 10.79 3.35 11.48
N PHE A 237 10.77 2.85 10.24
CA PHE A 237 9.52 2.54 9.53
C PHE A 237 8.58 1.59 10.28
N ARG A 238 9.12 0.65 11.09
CA ARG A 238 8.29 -0.27 11.90
C ARG A 238 7.46 0.45 12.98
N HIS A 239 7.87 1.64 13.40
CA HIS A 239 7.19 2.40 14.44
C HIS A 239 6.85 3.82 13.97
N ALA A 240 6.71 4.02 12.65
CA ALA A 240 6.51 5.34 12.07
C ALA A 240 5.24 6.04 12.62
N HIS A 241 4.21 5.26 12.96
CA HIS A 241 2.97 5.77 13.55
C HIS A 241 3.16 6.37 14.96
N ASN A 242 4.24 6.02 15.66
CA ASN A 242 4.56 6.53 17.00
C ASN A 242 5.32 7.85 16.99
N LEU A 243 5.96 8.22 15.88
CA LEU A 243 6.83 9.40 15.75
C LEU A 243 6.11 10.76 15.92
#